data_AF-T1CLA3-F1
#
_entry.id   AF-T1CLA3-F1
#
_cell.length_a   1.000
_cell.length_b   1.000
_cell.length_c   1.000
_cell.angle_alpha   90.00
_cell.angle_beta   90.00
_cell.angle_gamma   90.00
#
_symmetry.space_group_name_H-M   'P 1'
#
loop_
_entity.id
_entity.type
_entity.pdbx_description
1 polymer ?
#
loop_
_entity_poly.entity_id
_entity_poly.type
_entity_poly.pdbx_seq_one_letter_code
_entity_poly.pdbx_strand_id
1 'polypeptide(L)'
;MPAREPAWRLFAAELLSATEEEQGPGERPVTYLISPYGARIGRALMAGRLTPAERIGTDERQPFYRARLTDPTGEIAVTAGSYQPRAMAALLRLTDPATVLVVGRPHLYRGRDRTAFVSIRA
;
A
#
# COMPACT_ATOMS: atom_id res chain seq x y z
N MET A 1 25.79 2.35 -2.38
CA MET A 1 24.39 1.97 -2.68
C MET A 1 23.51 2.63 -1.63
N PRO A 2 22.39 3.29 -1.98
CA PRO A 2 21.48 3.78 -0.94
C PRO A 2 21.01 2.58 -0.12
N ALA A 3 21.22 2.62 1.20
CA ALA A 3 20.77 1.58 2.09
C ALA A 3 19.24 1.48 1.99
N ARG A 4 18.72 0.26 1.83
CA ARG A 4 17.28 0.04 1.70
C ARG A 4 16.62 0.39 3.04
N GLU A 5 15.75 1.40 3.04
CA GLU A 5 15.08 1.82 4.26
C GLU A 5 14.16 0.71 4.83
N PRO A 6 14.13 0.56 6.16
CA PRO A 6 13.26 -0.41 6.82
C PRO A 6 11.78 -0.05 6.66
N ALA A 7 10.92 -1.06 6.84
CA ALA A 7 9.48 -0.83 6.87
C ALA A 7 9.05 -0.19 8.20
N TRP A 8 8.27 0.88 8.13
CA TRP A 8 7.61 1.45 9.28
C TRP A 8 6.44 0.56 9.70
N ARG A 9 6.35 0.27 11.00
CA ARG A 9 5.19 -0.42 11.59
C ARG A 9 4.12 0.62 11.80
N LEU A 10 2.97 0.45 11.14
CA LEU A 10 1.91 1.44 11.12
C LEU A 10 0.55 0.76 11.26
N PHE A 11 -0.36 1.45 11.94
CA PHE A 11 -1.78 1.18 11.92
C PHE A 11 -2.44 1.78 10.66
N ALA A 12 -3.60 1.25 10.28
CA ALA A 12 -4.36 1.75 9.14
C ALA A 12 -4.73 3.22 9.30
N ALA A 13 -5.20 3.62 10.48
CA ALA A 13 -5.52 5.01 10.77
C ALA A 13 -4.30 5.95 10.60
N GLU A 14 -3.12 5.53 11.05
CA GLU A 14 -1.90 6.34 10.92
C GLU A 14 -1.51 6.53 9.46
N LEU A 15 -1.57 5.46 8.66
CA LEU A 15 -1.24 5.55 7.25
C LEU A 15 -2.29 6.34 6.45
N LEU A 16 -3.57 6.18 6.77
CA LEU A 16 -4.66 6.94 6.14
C LEU A 16 -4.59 8.45 6.45
N SER A 17 -4.02 8.82 7.61
CA SER A 17 -3.80 10.22 7.97
C SER A 17 -2.62 10.88 7.25
N ALA A 18 -1.78 10.11 6.56
CA ALA A 18 -0.64 10.62 5.80
C ALA A 18 -1.07 11.10 4.40
N THR A 19 -1.66 12.29 4.34
CA THR A 19 -2.19 12.89 3.09
C THR A 19 -1.18 13.73 2.31
N GLU A 20 0.03 13.86 2.83
CA GLU A 20 1.12 14.59 2.19
C GLU A 20 2.20 13.64 1.68
N GLU A 21 2.86 14.04 0.60
CA GLU A 21 3.95 13.27 0.01
C GLU A 21 5.16 14.16 -0.28
N GLU A 22 6.34 13.57 -0.18
CA GLU A 22 7.60 14.24 -0.46
C GLU A 22 8.41 13.39 -1.45
N GLN A 23 9.05 14.05 -2.42
CA GLN A 23 10.00 13.39 -3.32
C GLN A 23 11.41 13.49 -2.74
N GLY A 24 12.07 12.34 -2.59
CA GLY A 24 13.48 12.28 -2.22
C GLY A 24 14.40 12.87 -3.30
N PRO A 25 15.69 13.07 -2.98
CA PRO A 25 16.66 13.58 -3.95
C PRO A 25 17.07 12.53 -5.00
N GLY A 26 17.55 12.98 -6.16
CA GLY A 26 18.19 12.16 -7.19
C GLY A 26 17.38 11.95 -8.47
N GLU A 27 17.97 11.28 -9.46
CA GLU A 27 17.35 11.06 -10.79
C GLU A 27 16.17 10.08 -10.76
N ARG A 28 16.08 9.25 -9.72
CA ARG A 28 14.97 8.31 -9.49
C ARG A 28 14.45 8.50 -8.06
N PRO A 29 13.74 9.60 -7.81
CA PRO A 29 13.36 9.98 -6.47
C PRO A 29 12.41 8.94 -5.85
N VAL A 30 12.65 8.62 -4.58
CA VAL A 30 11.73 7.81 -3.78
C VAL A 30 10.61 8.73 -3.30
N THR A 31 9.36 8.37 -3.56
CA THR A 31 8.20 9.03 -2.95
C THR A 31 8.01 8.54 -1.53
N TYR A 32 7.90 9.47 -0.59
CA TYR A 32 7.59 9.24 0.82
C TYR A 32 6.19 9.78 1.11
N LEU A 33 5.41 9.06 1.91
CA LEU A 33 4.27 9.69 2.59
C LEU A 33 4.74 10.32 3.88
N ILE A 34 4.21 11.50 4.18
CA ILE A 34 4.53 12.24 5.38
C ILE A 34 3.39 12.04 6.37
N SER A 35 3.70 11.39 7.50
CA SER A 35 2.75 11.28 8.60
C SER A 35 2.40 12.68 9.15
N PRO A 36 1.26 12.85 9.85
CA PRO A 36 0.94 14.11 10.52
C PRO A 36 2.02 14.62 11.48
N TYR A 37 2.86 13.71 12.01
CA TYR A 37 3.95 14.03 12.93
C TYR A 37 5.32 14.21 12.25
N GLY A 38 5.35 14.26 10.91
CA GLY A 38 6.58 14.53 10.14
C GLY A 38 7.45 13.31 9.82
N ALA A 39 7.05 12.09 10.19
CA ALA A 39 7.77 10.88 9.77
C ALA A 39 7.66 10.64 8.26
N ARG A 40 8.80 10.30 7.63
CA ARG A 40 8.92 9.98 6.19
C ARG A 40 8.76 8.48 5.98
N ILE A 41 7.65 8.08 5.37
CA ILE A 41 7.25 6.68 5.20
C ILE A 41 7.50 6.24 3.75
N GLY A 42 8.61 5.54 3.51
CA GLY A 42 8.92 4.96 2.20
C GLY A 42 8.42 3.51 2.02
N ARG A 43 8.19 2.80 3.14
CA ARG A 43 7.72 1.41 3.19
C ARG A 43 6.92 1.20 4.46
N ALA A 44 5.77 0.53 4.34
CA ALA A 44 4.91 0.20 5.47
C ALA A 44 4.92 -1.31 5.71
N LEU A 45 4.86 -1.70 6.99
CA LEU A 45 4.57 -3.03 7.49
C LEU A 45 3.30 -2.93 8.33
N MET A 46 2.27 -3.69 7.95
CA MET A 46 0.96 -3.64 8.59
C MET A 46 0.46 -5.04 8.88
N ALA A 47 -0.22 -5.20 10.01
CA ALA A 47 -0.85 -6.45 10.41
C ALA A 47 -2.37 -6.28 10.37
N GLY A 48 -3.10 -7.30 9.91
CA GLY A 48 -4.55 -7.23 9.89
C GLY A 48 -5.18 -8.43 9.21
N ARG A 49 -6.50 -8.41 9.14
CA ARG A 49 -7.29 -9.40 8.41
C ARG A 49 -7.40 -8.95 6.96
N LEU A 50 -6.91 -9.77 6.03
CA LEU A 50 -6.98 -9.50 4.61
C LEU A 50 -8.19 -10.21 4.01
N THR A 51 -8.98 -9.50 3.22
CA THR A 51 -10.06 -10.10 2.42
C THR A 51 -9.48 -10.78 1.17
N PRO A 52 -10.19 -11.76 0.58
CA PRO A 52 -9.85 -12.29 -0.73
C PRO A 52 -9.70 -11.16 -1.76
N ALA A 53 -8.75 -11.32 -2.67
CA ALA A 53 -8.44 -10.28 -3.63
C ALA A 53 -9.46 -10.27 -4.78
N GLU A 54 -9.92 -9.08 -5.12
CA GLU A 54 -10.81 -8.84 -6.26
C GLU A 54 -9.98 -8.34 -7.43
N ARG A 55 -10.30 -8.82 -8.64
CA ARG A 55 -9.73 -8.25 -9.86
C ARG A 55 -10.31 -6.88 -10.10
N ILE A 56 -9.45 -5.90 -10.31
CA ILE A 56 -9.79 -4.53 -10.67
C ILE A 56 -9.20 -4.19 -12.05
N GLY A 57 -10.00 -3.53 -12.89
CA GLY A 57 -9.63 -3.16 -14.26
C GLY A 57 -10.16 -4.13 -15.32
N THR A 58 -10.45 -3.57 -16.50
CA THR A 58 -11.00 -4.27 -17.67
C THR A 58 -9.93 -4.78 -18.64
N ASP A 59 -8.67 -4.39 -18.47
CA ASP A 59 -7.58 -4.84 -19.34
C ASP A 59 -7.12 -6.25 -18.95
N GLU A 60 -7.26 -7.20 -19.87
CA GLU A 60 -6.80 -8.59 -19.71
C GLU A 60 -5.28 -8.72 -19.76
N ARG A 61 -4.58 -7.74 -20.33
CA ARG A 61 -3.12 -7.78 -20.49
C ARG A 61 -2.38 -7.35 -19.23
N GLN A 62 -3.03 -6.63 -18.31
CA GLN A 62 -2.43 -6.16 -17.05
C GLN A 62 -3.41 -6.35 -15.89
N PRO A 63 -3.57 -7.58 -15.37
CA PRO A 63 -4.46 -7.82 -14.25
C PRO A 63 -3.96 -7.07 -13.01
N PHE A 64 -4.83 -6.24 -12.44
CA PHE A 64 -4.63 -5.65 -11.13
C PHE A 64 -5.54 -6.37 -10.13
N TYR A 65 -5.01 -6.63 -8.95
CA TYR A 65 -5.75 -7.22 -7.85
C TYR A 65 -5.77 -6.26 -6.68
N ARG A 66 -6.92 -6.19 -6.01
CA ARG A 66 -7.13 -5.38 -4.81
C ARG A 66 -7.72 -6.24 -3.70
N ALA A 67 -7.07 -6.24 -2.57
CA ALA A 67 -7.59 -6.78 -1.32
C ALA A 67 -7.77 -5.65 -0.31
N ARG A 68 -8.54 -5.89 0.75
CA ARG A 68 -8.71 -4.95 1.86
C ARG A 68 -8.06 -5.54 3.10
N LEU A 69 -7.17 -4.78 3.72
CA LEU A 69 -6.54 -5.12 5.00
C LEU A 69 -7.26 -4.31 6.09
N THR A 70 -7.92 -5.02 7.01
CA THR A 70 -8.61 -4.42 8.15
C THR A 70 -7.81 -4.66 9.42
N ASP A 71 -7.50 -3.61 10.16
CA ASP A 71 -6.99 -3.67 11.53
C ASP A 71 -8.01 -3.00 12.49
N PRO A 72 -7.79 -3.01 13.82
CA PRO A 72 -8.71 -2.36 14.76
C PRO A 72 -8.87 -0.85 14.59
N THR A 73 -8.02 -0.20 13.80
CA THR A 73 -7.99 1.26 13.60
C THR A 73 -8.60 1.70 12.28
N GLY A 74 -8.73 0.80 11.31
CA GLY A 74 -9.32 1.11 10.01
C GLY A 74 -9.10 0.04 8.95
N GLU A 75 -9.44 0.40 7.72
CA GLU A 75 -9.29 -0.46 6.55
C GLU A 75 -8.45 0.24 5.48
N ILE A 76 -7.49 -0.49 4.90
CA ILE A 76 -6.65 0.01 3.82
C ILE A 76 -6.67 -0.93 2.62
N ALA A 77 -6.66 -0.35 1.42
CA ALA A 77 -6.56 -1.11 0.18
C ALA A 77 -5.12 -1.57 -0.05
N VAL A 78 -4.95 -2.88 -0.28
CA VAL A 78 -3.69 -3.49 -0.71
C VAL A 78 -3.85 -3.88 -2.16
N THR A 79 -2.92 -3.45 -3.00
CA THR A 79 -2.94 -3.69 -4.44
C THR A 79 -1.67 -4.39 -4.89
N ALA A 80 -1.81 -5.33 -5.82
CA ALA A 80 -0.69 -5.93 -6.53
C ALA A 80 -1.00 -5.98 -8.02
N GLY A 81 -0.05 -5.54 -8.84
CA GLY A 81 -0.14 -5.62 -10.30
C GLY A 81 0.77 -6.72 -10.86
N SER A 82 0.78 -6.83 -12.19
CA SER A 82 1.65 -7.75 -12.94
C SER A 82 3.15 -7.54 -12.67
N TYR A 83 3.55 -6.32 -12.30
CA TYR A 83 4.93 -5.98 -11.90
C TYR A 83 5.35 -6.53 -10.53
N GLN A 84 4.41 -7.05 -9.72
CA GLN A 84 4.66 -7.64 -8.40
C GLN A 84 4.17 -9.10 -8.36
N PRO A 85 4.78 -10.02 -9.13
CA PRO A 85 4.25 -11.38 -9.32
C PRO A 85 4.15 -12.18 -8.01
N ARG A 86 5.08 -11.96 -7.06
CA ARG A 86 5.06 -12.63 -5.75
C ARG A 86 3.88 -12.18 -4.89
N ALA A 87 3.60 -10.87 -4.85
CA ALA A 87 2.48 -10.32 -4.10
C ALA A 87 1.15 -10.73 -4.73
N MET A 88 1.05 -10.66 -6.05
CA MET A 88 -0.12 -11.11 -6.81
C MET A 88 -0.43 -12.59 -6.56
N ALA A 89 0.56 -13.47 -6.62
CA ALA A 89 0.38 -14.88 -6.33
C ALA A 89 -0.05 -15.14 -4.87
N ALA A 90 0.45 -14.36 -3.91
CA ALA A 90 0.04 -14.46 -2.52
C ALA A 90 -1.41 -14.01 -2.31
N LEU A 91 -1.82 -12.92 -2.95
CA LEU A 91 -3.20 -12.43 -2.93
C LEU A 91 -4.18 -13.43 -3.55
N LEU A 92 -3.82 -14.04 -4.68
CA LEU A 92 -4.66 -15.02 -5.39
C LEU A 92 -4.80 -16.36 -4.67
N ARG A 93 -3.81 -16.73 -3.83
CA ARG A 93 -3.87 -17.94 -3.01
C ARG A 93 -4.84 -17.82 -1.84
N LEU A 94 -5.23 -16.61 -1.47
CA LEU A 94 -6.11 -16.36 -0.33
C LEU A 94 -7.57 -16.48 -0.76
N THR A 95 -8.20 -17.62 -0.47
CA THR A 95 -9.62 -17.88 -0.74
C THR A 95 -10.54 -17.37 0.36
N ASP A 96 -10.06 -17.39 1.61
CA ASP A 96 -10.80 -17.03 2.80
C ASP A 96 -10.08 -15.89 3.55
N PRO A 97 -10.80 -15.02 4.28
CA PRO A 97 -10.16 -13.98 5.05
C PRO A 97 -9.16 -14.54 6.07
N ALA A 98 -7.92 -14.07 6.04
CA ALA A 98 -6.87 -14.52 6.96
C ALA A 98 -6.10 -13.36 7.59
N THR A 99 -5.51 -13.63 8.76
CA THR A 99 -4.60 -12.69 9.42
C THR A 99 -3.23 -12.75 8.76
N VAL A 100 -2.74 -11.61 8.27
CA VAL A 100 -1.49 -11.53 7.52
C VAL A 100 -0.65 -10.33 7.95
N LEU A 101 0.63 -10.36 7.56
CA LEU A 101 1.51 -9.20 7.55
C LEU A 101 1.72 -8.75 6.11
N VAL A 102 1.43 -7.49 5.83
CA VAL A 102 1.61 -6.87 4.51
C VAL A 102 2.80 -5.93 4.58
N VAL A 103 3.74 -6.09 3.65
CA VAL A 103 4.82 -5.14 3.40
C VAL A 103 4.65 -4.57 2.02
N GLY A 104 4.61 -3.25 1.91
CA GLY A 104 4.48 -2.59 0.62
C GLY A 104 4.90 -1.13 0.65
N ARG A 105 4.86 -0.52 -0.54
CA ARG A 105 5.09 0.91 -0.69
C ARG A 105 3.75 1.62 -0.56
N PRO A 106 3.62 2.59 0.35
CA PRO A 106 2.42 3.40 0.39
C PRO A 106 2.34 4.27 -0.87
N HIS A 107 1.13 4.49 -1.34
CA HIS A 107 0.84 5.26 -2.53
C HIS A 107 -0.36 6.16 -2.27
N LEU A 108 -0.17 7.45 -2.51
CA LEU A 108 -1.21 8.46 -2.41
C LEU A 108 -1.72 8.78 -3.81
N TYR A 109 -3.03 8.62 -4.00
CA TYR A 109 -3.74 9.09 -5.18
C TYR A 109 -4.58 10.31 -4.79
N ARG A 110 -4.38 11.43 -5.49
CA ARG A 110 -5.21 12.63 -5.32
C ARG A 110 -6.24 12.71 -6.43
N GLY A 111 -7.53 12.65 -6.04
CA GLY A 111 -8.65 12.87 -6.95
C GLY A 111 -8.78 14.33 -7.36
N ARG A 112 -9.61 14.60 -8.38
CA ARG A 112 -9.86 15.97 -8.88
C ARG A 112 -10.44 16.90 -7.80
N ASP A 113 -11.20 16.34 -6.87
CA ASP A 113 -11.86 17.08 -5.79
C ASP A 113 -10.98 17.25 -4.54
N ARG A 114 -9.65 17.15 -4.68
CA ARG A 114 -8.67 17.16 -3.56
C ARG A 114 -8.83 16.02 -2.55
N THR A 115 -9.64 15.00 -2.86
CA THR A 115 -9.77 13.81 -2.03
C THR A 115 -8.49 12.98 -2.13
N ALA A 116 -7.86 12.72 -0.98
CA ALA A 116 -6.67 11.88 -0.85
C ALA A 116 -7.06 10.42 -0.60
N PHE A 117 -6.53 9.51 -1.41
CA PHE A 117 -6.71 8.08 -1.26
C PHE A 117 -5.36 7.41 -1.03
N VAL A 118 -5.15 6.92 0.19
CA VAL A 118 -3.93 6.19 0.55
C VAL A 118 -4.17 4.69 0.34
N SER A 119 -3.21 4.04 -0.31
CA SER A 119 -3.22 2.61 -0.58
C SER A 119 -1.83 2.01 -0.42
N ILE A 120 -1.74 0.69 -0.32
CA ILE A 120 -0.46 -0.02 -0.33
C ILE A 120 -0.31 -0.73 -1.67
N ARG A 121 0.85 -0.56 -2.30
CA ARG A 121 1.28 -1.39 -3.42
C ARG A 121 2.29 -2.44 -2.92
N ALA A 122 1.85 -3.69 -2.91
CA ALA A 122 2.63 -4.85 -2.47
C ALA A 122 3.32 -5.53 -3.66
#